data_AF-A0A7J9PP26-F1
#
_entry.id   AF-A0A7J9PP26-F1
#
_cell.length_a   1.000
_cell.length_b   1.000
_cell.length_c   1.000
_cell.angle_alpha   90.00
_cell.angle_beta   90.00
_cell.angle_gamma   90.00
#
_symmetry.space_group_name_H-M   'P 1'
#
loop_
_entity.id
_entity.type
_entity.pdbx_description
1 polymer ?
#
loop_
_entity_poly.entity_id
_entity_poly.type
_entity_poly.pdbx_seq_one_letter_code
_entity_poly.pdbx_strand_id
1 'polypeptide(L)'
;MKDEILFELINRVPEKNLGKIYNFEKFFDEKIGYYGIKPKENSSVSGIILFNINSTELEIFDDYEDEGTYYSKNKTICYDLNGNNYESYVYVRLE
;
A
#
# COMPACT_ATOMS: atom_id res chain seq x y z
N MET A 1 0.25 7.95 0.97
CA MET A 1 -0.16 8.38 2.33
C MET A 1 0.61 9.65 2.70
N LYS A 2 -0.01 10.60 3.41
CA LYS A 2 0.64 11.84 3.86
C LYS A 2 1.38 11.59 5.18
N ASP A 3 2.39 12.41 5.46
CA ASP A 3 3.24 12.31 6.66
C ASP A 3 2.45 12.47 7.95
N GLU A 4 1.46 13.38 7.95
CA GLU A 4 0.54 13.60 9.07
C GLU A 4 -0.22 12.32 9.43
N ILE A 5 -0.80 11.63 8.44
CA ILE A 5 -1.51 10.36 8.64
C ILE A 5 -0.56 9.27 9.15
N LEU A 6 0.65 9.18 8.61
CA LEU A 6 1.64 8.21 9.09
C LEU A 6 2.01 8.47 10.55
N PHE A 7 2.20 9.74 10.93
CA PHE A 7 2.49 10.11 12.31
C PHE A 7 1.32 9.81 13.24
N GLU A 8 0.08 10.09 12.82
CA GLU A 8 -1.12 9.76 13.60
C GLU A 8 -1.29 8.25 13.81
N LEU A 9 -1.01 7.44 12.79
CA LEU A 9 -1.17 5.98 12.86
C LEU A 9 -0.08 5.30 13.67
N ILE A 10 1.19 5.59 13.37
CA ILE A 10 2.34 4.82 13.90
C ILE A 10 3.32 5.66 14.72
N ASN A 11 2.95 6.90 15.09
CA ASN A 11 3.72 7.80 15.94
C ASN A 11 5.13 8.15 15.39
N ARG A 12 5.33 8.03 14.07
CA ARG A 12 6.54 8.45 13.36
C ARG A 12 6.30 8.56 11.86
N VAL A 13 7.25 9.15 11.15
CA VAL A 13 7.31 9.07 9.69
C VAL A 13 8.40 8.07 9.30
N PRO A 14 8.05 6.94 8.64
CA PRO A 14 9.03 5.96 8.20
C PRO A 14 9.91 6.52 7.08
N GLU A 15 11.00 5.82 6.78
CA GLU A 15 11.74 6.06 5.54
C GLU A 15 10.83 5.74 4.35
N LYS A 16 10.88 6.59 3.32
CA LYS A 16 9.98 6.52 2.18
C LYS A 16 10.72 6.74 0.88
N ASN A 17 10.29 6.04 -0.16
CA ASN A 17 10.72 6.32 -1.51
C ASN A 17 9.55 6.27 -2.48
N LEU A 18 9.67 6.98 -3.61
CA LEU A 18 8.73 6.82 -4.70
C LEU A 18 8.96 5.46 -5.37
N GLY A 19 7.87 4.80 -5.74
CA GLY A 19 7.96 3.51 -6.40
C GLY A 19 6.72 3.14 -7.18
N LYS A 20 6.74 1.93 -7.73
CA LYS A 20 5.63 1.35 -8.47
C LYS A 20 5.50 -0.15 -8.24
N ILE A 21 4.28 -0.64 -8.40
CA ILE A 21 3.95 -2.06 -8.48
C ILE A 21 3.34 -2.34 -9.86
N TYR A 22 3.49 -3.57 -10.35
CA TYR A 22 2.96 -4.01 -11.63
C TYR A 22 1.78 -4.96 -11.44
N ASN A 23 0.95 -5.09 -12.48
CA ASN A 23 -0.23 -5.92 -12.53
C ASN A 23 -1.37 -5.47 -11.59
N PHE A 24 -1.43 -4.17 -11.30
CA PHE A 24 -2.50 -3.54 -10.52
C PHE A 24 -2.97 -2.26 -11.19
N GLU A 25 -4.26 -1.96 -11.05
CA GLU A 25 -4.80 -0.63 -11.33
C GLU A 25 -5.32 0.06 -10.08
N LYS A 26 -5.15 1.38 -10.03
CA LYS A 26 -5.73 2.24 -9.02
C LYS A 26 -7.13 2.65 -9.46
N PHE A 27 -8.09 2.58 -8.55
CA PHE A 27 -9.47 3.00 -8.79
C PHE A 27 -10.02 3.73 -7.57
N PHE A 28 -11.04 4.57 -7.77
CA PHE A 28 -11.78 5.17 -6.67
C PHE A 28 -12.89 4.21 -6.24
N ASP A 29 -12.89 3.79 -4.99
CA ASP A 29 -13.92 2.91 -4.45
C ASP A 29 -15.06 3.76 -3.86
N GLU A 30 -16.16 3.83 -4.60
CA GLU A 30 -17.35 4.59 -4.20
C GLU A 30 -18.03 4.03 -2.94
N LYS A 31 -17.83 2.76 -2.58
CA LYS A 31 -18.47 2.15 -1.40
C LYS A 31 -17.88 2.66 -0.09
N ILE A 32 -16.60 3.02 -0.11
CA ILE A 32 -15.82 3.37 1.08
C ILE A 32 -15.21 4.77 0.99
N GLY A 33 -15.26 5.41 -0.18
CA GLY A 33 -14.91 6.82 -0.36
C GLY A 33 -13.41 7.10 -0.47
N TYR A 34 -12.58 6.10 -0.77
CA TYR A 34 -11.14 6.28 -0.97
C TYR A 34 -10.59 5.46 -2.14
N TYR A 35 -9.33 5.72 -2.51
CA TYR A 35 -8.70 5.01 -3.62
C TYR A 35 -8.17 3.65 -3.16
N GLY A 36 -8.53 2.61 -3.89
CA GLY A 36 -7.98 1.26 -3.74
C GLY A 36 -7.14 0.84 -4.94
N ILE A 37 -6.61 -0.37 -4.86
CA ILE A 37 -6.05 -1.08 -6.01
C ILE A 37 -6.71 -2.43 -6.20
N LYS A 38 -6.74 -2.91 -7.45
CA LYS A 38 -7.22 -4.25 -7.82
C LYS A 38 -6.32 -4.85 -8.91
N PRO A 39 -6.30 -6.19 -9.07
CA PRO A 39 -5.48 -6.83 -10.08
C PRO A 39 -5.87 -6.38 -11.50
N LYS A 40 -4.86 -6.10 -12.32
CA LYS A 40 -5.03 -5.83 -13.75
C LYS A 40 -3.72 -6.11 -14.48
N GLU A 41 -3.70 -7.09 -15.35
CA GLU A 41 -2.50 -7.44 -16.12
C GLU A 41 -2.00 -6.29 -17.00
N ASN A 42 -0.69 -6.25 -17.22
CA ASN A 42 -0.01 -5.25 -18.08
C ASN A 42 -0.27 -3.80 -17.65
N SER A 43 -0.51 -3.58 -16.35
CA SER A 43 -0.71 -2.26 -15.78
C SER A 43 0.25 -2.00 -14.62
N SER A 44 0.26 -0.77 -14.11
CA SER A 44 1.11 -0.39 -12.99
C SER A 44 0.48 0.71 -12.15
N VAL A 45 0.76 0.69 -10.85
CA VAL A 45 0.39 1.77 -9.91
C VAL A 45 1.66 2.40 -9.37
N SER A 46 1.75 3.74 -9.47
CA SER A 46 2.76 4.52 -8.75
C SER A 46 2.28 4.84 -7.34
N GLY A 47 3.21 4.81 -6.38
CA GLY A 47 2.94 5.04 -4.98
C GLY A 47 4.19 5.38 -4.19
N ILE A 48 4.08 5.21 -2.88
CA ILE A 48 5.18 5.41 -1.93
C ILE A 48 5.48 4.05 -1.30
N ILE A 49 6.74 3.67 -1.28
CA ILE A 49 7.26 2.52 -0.56
C ILE A 49 7.59 3.00 0.86
N LEU A 50 7.04 2.35 1.88
CA LEU A 50 7.36 2.60 3.28
C LEU A 50 8.37 1.54 3.75
N PHE A 51 9.51 1.96 4.28
CA PHE A 51 10.56 1.05 4.74
C PHE A 51 10.58 0.92 6.26
N ASN A 52 11.14 -0.20 6.72
CA ASN A 52 11.38 -0.49 8.14
C ASN A 52 10.09 -0.43 8.97
N ILE A 53 8.98 -0.95 8.43
CA ILE A 53 7.73 -1.14 9.15
C ILE A 53 7.83 -2.41 9.97
N ASN A 54 7.63 -2.32 11.28
CA ASN A 54 7.64 -3.49 12.15
C ASN A 54 6.25 -4.17 12.19
N SER A 55 6.18 -5.35 12.82
CA SER A 55 4.95 -6.15 12.89
C SER A 55 3.78 -5.41 13.54
N THR A 56 4.00 -4.71 14.65
CA THR A 56 2.94 -3.95 15.35
C THR A 56 2.44 -2.78 14.51
N GLU A 57 3.32 -2.10 13.79
CA GLU A 57 2.92 -1.03 12.88
C GLU A 57 2.16 -1.56 11.66
N LEU A 58 2.53 -2.76 11.18
CA LEU A 58 1.82 -3.42 10.09
C LEU A 58 0.40 -3.82 10.50
N GLU A 59 0.20 -4.29 11.74
CA GLU A 59 -1.14 -4.56 12.29
C GLU A 59 -2.02 -3.30 12.32
N ILE A 60 -1.46 -2.14 12.66
CA ILE A 60 -2.18 -0.86 12.60
C ILE A 60 -2.60 -0.52 11.17
N PHE A 61 -1.75 -0.79 10.17
CA PHE A 61 -2.12 -0.61 8.77
C PHE A 61 -3.19 -1.62 8.32
N ASP A 62 -3.16 -2.85 8.83
CA ASP A 62 -4.20 -3.85 8.54
C ASP A 62 -5.58 -3.36 9.01
N ASP A 63 -5.66 -2.85 10.23
CA ASP A 63 -6.89 -2.28 10.78
C ASP A 63 -7.34 -1.04 10.00
N TYR A 64 -6.41 -0.15 9.65
CA TYR A 64 -6.72 1.10 8.93
C TYR A 64 -7.20 0.87 7.50
N GLU A 65 -6.71 -0.17 6.81
CA GLU A 65 -7.03 -0.48 5.42
C GLU A 65 -8.18 -1.51 5.30
N ASP A 66 -8.94 -1.74 6.38
CA ASP A 66 -10.07 -2.67 6.44
C ASP A 66 -9.70 -4.10 5.94
N GLU A 67 -8.53 -4.59 6.35
CA GLU A 67 -8.03 -5.93 5.99
C GLU A 67 -9.02 -7.01 6.43
N GLY A 68 -9.26 -7.98 5.55
CA GLY A 68 -10.23 -9.05 5.76
C GLY A 68 -11.70 -8.64 5.57
N THR A 69 -12.01 -7.34 5.45
CA THR A 69 -13.37 -6.84 5.20
C THR A 69 -13.54 -6.31 3.79
N TYR A 70 -12.75 -5.30 3.40
CA TYR A 70 -12.79 -4.73 2.05
C TYR A 70 -11.52 -5.01 1.26
N TYR A 71 -10.38 -5.14 1.93
CA TYR A 71 -9.10 -5.40 1.29
C TYR A 71 -8.45 -6.67 1.83
N SER A 72 -7.56 -7.24 1.03
CA SER A 72 -6.68 -8.33 1.41
C SER A 72 -5.24 -7.87 1.38
N LYS A 73 -4.48 -8.18 2.43
CA LYS A 73 -3.04 -7.94 2.44
C LYS A 73 -2.33 -8.98 1.58
N ASN A 74 -1.65 -8.51 0.53
CA ASN A 74 -0.92 -9.35 -0.42
C ASN A 74 0.55 -9.00 -0.44
N LYS A 75 1.40 -10.00 -0.66
CA LYS A 75 2.81 -9.78 -0.99
C LYS A 75 2.95 -9.40 -2.46
N THR A 76 3.79 -8.41 -2.73
CA THR A 76 4.17 -8.01 -4.10
C THR A 76 5.61 -7.55 -4.14
N ILE A 77 6.16 -7.51 -5.34
CA ILE A 77 7.42 -6.82 -5.61
C ILE A 77 7.11 -5.38 -6.02
N CYS A 78 7.68 -4.42 -5.31
CA CYS A 78 7.68 -3.02 -5.71
C CYS A 78 9.07 -2.60 -6.20
N TYR A 79 9.10 -1.56 -7.02
CA TYR A 79 10.33 -1.03 -7.63
C TYR A 79 10.47 0.45 -7.32
N ASP A 80 11.64 0.85 -6.82
CA ASP A 80 11.96 2.28 -6.65
C ASP A 80 12.27 2.96 -7.99
N LEU A 81 12.59 4.26 -7.94
CA LEU A 81 12.97 5.04 -9.12
C LEU A 81 14.30 4.61 -9.76
N ASN A 82 15.15 3.89 -9.04
CA ASN A 82 16.42 3.38 -9.55
C ASN A 82 16.30 1.97 -10.15
N GLY A 83 15.11 1.35 -10.05
CA GLY A 83 14.86 -0.01 -10.50
C GLY A 83 15.24 -1.09 -9.48
N ASN A 84 15.62 -0.70 -8.25
CA ASN A 84 15.78 -1.65 -7.16
C ASN A 84 14.42 -2.23 -6.79
N ASN A 85 14.39 -3.52 -6.47
CA ASN A 85 13.16 -4.21 -6.12
C ASN A 85 13.13 -4.64 -4.66
N TYR A 86 11.93 -4.66 -4.08
CA TYR A 86 11.69 -4.98 -2.69
C TYR A 86 10.43 -5.84 -2.56
N GLU A 87 10.49 -6.87 -1.72
CA GLU A 87 9.26 -7.53 -1.25
C GLU A 87 8.52 -6.57 -0.31
N SER A 88 7.23 -6.40 -0.55
CA SER A 88 6.38 -5.45 0.17
C SER A 88 4.97 -6.00 0.33
N TYR A 89 4.24 -5.46 1.30
CA TYR A 89 2.81 -5.71 1.46
C TYR A 89 1.99 -4.62 0.76
N VAL A 90 0.87 -5.01 0.19
CA VAL A 90 -0.10 -4.11 -0.43
C VAL A 90 -1.53 -4.59 -0.17
N TYR A 91 -2.45 -3.65 0.03
CA TYR A 91 -3.87 -3.92 0.27
C TYR A 91 -4.63 -3.92 -1.06
N VAL A 92 -5.21 -5.06 -1.42
CA VAL A 92 -5.89 -5.28 -2.71
C VAL A 92 -7.37 -5.53 -2.48
N ARG A 93 -8.23 -4.84 -3.22
CA ARG A 93 -9.68 -4.94 -3.04
C ARG A 93 -10.18 -6.38 -3.19
N LEU A 94 -10.93 -6.85 -2.21
CA LEU A 94 -11.76 -8.06 -2.30
C LEU A 94 -12.98 -7.73 -3.16
N GLU A 95 -13.20 -8.46 -4.24
CA GLU A 95 -14.24 -8.19 -5.26
C GLU A 95 -15.63 -7.76 -4.72
#